data_AF-A0A6W0ASV3-F1
#
_entry.id   AF-A0A6W0ASV3-F1
#
_cell.length_a   1.000
_cell.length_b   1.000
_cell.length_c   1.000
_cell.angle_alpha   90.00
_cell.angle_beta   90.00
_cell.angle_gamma   90.00
#
_symmetry.space_group_name_H-M   'P 1'
#
loop_
_entity.id
_entity.type
_entity.pdbx_description
1 polymer ?
#
loop_
_entity_poly.entity_id
_entity_poly.type
_entity_poly.pdbx_seq_one_letter_code
_entity_poly.pdbx_strand_id
1 'polypeptide(L)'
;ALRFGGNEVEKQLWLDTIFSVVDKHYGYINTFENTIGTTAALVPEAFLNRIFEGSEEQQQRRLFFIRHGGLRRLPLSKINADVLIEWCRNKSDPGAWSTIASGIGLWPKNMNQQDGINLWDAALRFLENSPEPKAVLESFSEQVRPSSWSGSLANVMQSRADVIGKLVEHERTDISGAARAVYAELTKLIEREKVREQREDEEREQRFE
;
A
#
# COMPACT_ATOMS: atom_id res chain seq x y z
N ALA A 1 4.25 -8.71 -26.30
CA ALA A 1 5.50 -9.40 -25.92
C ALA A 1 5.38 -10.04 -24.55
N LEU A 2 5.29 -9.29 -23.44
CA LEU A 2 5.32 -9.85 -22.07
C LEU A 2 4.18 -10.86 -21.75
N ARG A 3 3.01 -10.76 -22.40
CA ARG A 3 1.86 -11.67 -22.20
C ARG A 3 1.88 -12.98 -23.01
N PHE A 4 2.72 -13.10 -24.04
CA PHE A 4 2.72 -14.26 -24.93
C PHE A 4 3.88 -15.20 -24.56
N GLY A 5 3.72 -16.50 -24.81
CA GLY A 5 4.81 -17.47 -24.62
C GLY A 5 6.01 -17.15 -25.53
N GLY A 6 7.23 -17.38 -25.03
CA GLY A 6 8.48 -17.04 -25.72
C GLY A 6 9.13 -15.75 -25.18
N ASN A 7 10.40 -15.54 -25.55
CA ASN A 7 11.25 -14.44 -25.07
C ASN A 7 11.39 -14.38 -23.53
N GLU A 8 11.45 -15.56 -22.88
CA GLU A 8 11.56 -15.65 -21.42
C GLU A 8 12.85 -15.00 -20.91
N VAL A 9 13.93 -15.09 -21.68
CA VAL A 9 15.21 -14.43 -21.36
C VAL A 9 15.04 -12.91 -21.33
N GLU A 10 14.38 -12.33 -22.32
CA GLU A 10 14.15 -10.89 -22.41
C GLU A 10 13.17 -10.41 -21.33
N LYS A 11 12.17 -11.23 -20.96
CA LYS A 11 11.26 -10.95 -19.85
C LYS A 11 12.01 -10.88 -18.52
N GLN A 12 12.88 -11.87 -18.26
CA GLN A 12 13.71 -11.89 -17.06
C GLN A 12 14.68 -10.71 -17.05
N LEU A 13 15.36 -10.43 -18.17
CA LEU A 13 16.25 -9.27 -18.29
C LEU A 13 15.51 -7.95 -18.05
N TRP A 14 14.26 -7.82 -18.52
CA TRP A 14 13.42 -6.65 -18.26
C TRP A 14 13.08 -6.50 -16.77
N LEU A 15 12.66 -7.59 -16.11
CA LEU A 15 12.39 -7.57 -14.66
C LEU A 15 13.66 -7.27 -13.87
N ASP A 16 14.79 -7.89 -14.21
CA ASP A 16 16.09 -7.63 -13.60
C ASP A 16 16.50 -6.17 -13.75
N THR A 17 16.23 -5.57 -14.91
CA THR A 17 16.49 -4.14 -15.13
C THR A 17 15.63 -3.28 -14.21
N ILE A 18 14.33 -3.55 -14.10
CA ILE A 18 13.44 -2.81 -13.19
C ILE A 18 13.96 -2.90 -11.76
N PHE A 19 14.19 -4.12 -11.26
CA PHE A 19 14.56 -4.33 -9.87
C PHE A 19 16.00 -3.90 -9.55
N SER A 20 16.92 -3.93 -10.52
CA SER A 20 18.24 -3.33 -10.38
C SER A 20 18.15 -1.81 -10.16
N VAL A 21 17.27 -1.12 -10.89
CA VAL A 21 17.03 0.32 -10.69
C VAL A 21 16.38 0.57 -9.33
N VAL A 22 15.37 -0.22 -8.94
CA VAL A 22 14.75 -0.16 -7.60
C VAL A 22 15.82 -0.29 -6.51
N ASP A 23 16.66 -1.32 -6.60
CA ASP A 23 17.70 -1.59 -5.61
C ASP A 23 18.74 -0.46 -5.58
N LYS A 24 19.18 0.03 -6.74
CA LYS A 24 20.17 1.11 -6.85
C LYS A 24 19.67 2.43 -6.27
N HIS A 25 18.36 2.68 -6.37
CA HIS A 25 17.74 3.91 -5.90
C HIS A 25 17.03 3.75 -4.56
N TYR A 26 17.37 2.72 -3.76
CA TYR A 26 16.81 2.51 -2.42
C TYR A 26 15.27 2.45 -2.39
N GLY A 27 14.66 1.96 -3.46
CA GLY A 27 13.21 1.89 -3.63
C GLY A 27 12.54 3.16 -4.17
N TYR A 28 13.28 4.26 -4.33
CA TYR A 28 12.74 5.52 -4.86
C TYR A 28 12.67 5.49 -6.39
N ILE A 29 11.46 5.36 -6.94
CA ILE A 29 11.22 5.37 -8.38
C ILE A 29 10.05 6.30 -8.70
N ASN A 30 10.35 7.45 -9.32
CA ASN A 30 9.35 8.45 -9.74
C ASN A 30 9.13 8.48 -11.26
N THR A 31 9.83 7.62 -12.00
CA THR A 31 9.77 7.54 -13.47
C THR A 31 9.20 6.19 -13.89
N PHE A 32 8.56 6.15 -15.07
CA PHE A 32 8.01 4.93 -15.67
C PHE A 32 6.97 4.16 -14.82
N GLU A 33 6.34 4.80 -13.81
CA GLU A 33 5.35 4.18 -12.93
C GLU A 33 4.24 3.43 -13.70
N ASN A 34 3.76 4.03 -14.80
CA ASN A 34 2.75 3.40 -15.64
C ASN A 34 3.25 2.14 -16.34
N THR A 35 4.50 2.16 -16.83
CA THR A 35 5.15 1.02 -17.48
C THR A 35 5.44 -0.09 -16.49
N ILE A 36 5.88 0.25 -15.27
CA ILE A 36 6.11 -0.73 -14.21
C ILE A 36 4.79 -1.36 -13.77
N GLY A 37 3.76 -0.55 -13.50
CA GLY A 37 2.43 -1.07 -13.17
C GLY A 37 1.83 -1.91 -14.29
N THR A 38 2.05 -1.53 -15.56
CA THR A 38 1.67 -2.39 -16.69
C THR A 38 2.44 -3.69 -16.65
N THR A 39 3.77 -3.67 -16.50
CA THR A 39 4.60 -4.88 -16.40
C THR A 39 4.09 -5.82 -15.31
N ALA A 40 3.86 -5.28 -14.11
CA ALA A 40 3.30 -6.02 -12.98
C ALA A 40 1.96 -6.68 -13.32
N ALA A 41 1.10 -6.02 -14.09
CA ALA A 41 -0.16 -6.61 -14.56
C ALA A 41 -0.03 -7.60 -15.73
N LEU A 42 1.06 -7.55 -16.52
CA LEU A 42 1.30 -8.48 -17.63
C LEU A 42 1.98 -9.77 -17.16
N VAL A 43 2.83 -9.69 -16.14
CA VAL A 43 3.62 -10.81 -15.59
C VAL A 43 3.59 -10.81 -14.05
N PRO A 44 2.40 -10.94 -13.42
CA PRO A 44 2.22 -10.72 -11.99
C PRO A 44 3.06 -11.65 -11.14
N GLU A 45 3.05 -12.96 -11.41
CA GLU A 45 3.78 -13.94 -10.59
C GLU A 45 5.30 -13.67 -10.59
N ALA A 46 5.91 -13.49 -11.76
CA ALA A 46 7.34 -13.21 -11.87
C ALA A 46 7.71 -11.86 -11.22
N PHE A 47 6.87 -10.84 -11.37
CA PHE A 47 7.07 -9.54 -10.73
C PHE A 47 6.98 -9.65 -9.20
N LEU A 48 5.98 -10.38 -8.69
CA LEU A 48 5.78 -10.58 -7.25
C LEU A 48 6.93 -11.41 -6.64
N ASN A 49 7.35 -12.50 -7.28
CA ASN A 49 8.50 -13.30 -6.83
C ASN A 49 9.74 -12.42 -6.68
N ARG A 50 9.98 -11.52 -7.65
CA ARG A 50 11.12 -10.61 -7.61
C ARG A 50 11.11 -9.64 -6.43
N ILE A 51 9.96 -9.33 -5.83
CA ILE A 51 9.91 -8.51 -4.60
C ILE A 51 10.58 -9.22 -3.42
N PHE A 52 10.42 -10.55 -3.33
CA PHE A 52 10.85 -11.37 -2.19
C PHE A 52 12.21 -12.05 -2.41
N GLU A 53 12.82 -11.91 -3.59
CA GLU A 53 14.14 -12.46 -3.89
C GLU A 53 15.29 -11.51 -3.48
N GLY A 54 16.50 -12.05 -3.38
CA GLY A 54 17.70 -11.27 -3.08
C GLY A 54 18.00 -11.15 -1.59
N SER A 55 18.97 -10.29 -1.24
CA SER A 55 19.36 -10.04 0.15
C SER A 55 18.26 -9.33 0.94
N GLU A 56 18.33 -9.38 2.26
CA GLU A 56 17.42 -8.65 3.14
C GLU A 56 17.38 -7.15 2.82
N GLU A 57 18.53 -6.55 2.53
CA GLU A 57 18.63 -5.14 2.15
C GLU A 57 17.89 -4.86 0.82
N GLN A 58 17.99 -5.75 -0.17
CA GLN A 58 17.24 -5.62 -1.42
C GLN A 58 15.73 -5.74 -1.17
N GLN A 59 15.32 -6.72 -0.37
CA GLN A 59 13.91 -6.91 -0.02
C GLN A 59 13.34 -5.69 0.72
N GLN A 60 14.09 -5.07 1.64
CA GLN A 60 13.67 -3.83 2.30
C GLN A 60 13.48 -2.67 1.31
N ARG A 61 14.39 -2.49 0.35
CA ARG A 61 14.26 -1.47 -0.71
C ARG A 61 13.05 -1.73 -1.62
N ARG A 62 12.79 -2.99 -1.94
CA ARG A 62 11.64 -3.41 -2.76
C ARG A 62 10.31 -3.27 -2.01
N LEU A 63 10.31 -3.56 -0.72
CA LEU A 63 9.16 -3.29 0.17
C LEU A 63 8.84 -1.80 0.21
N PHE A 64 9.86 -0.96 0.38
CA PHE A 64 9.71 0.49 0.31
C PHE A 64 9.11 0.92 -1.03
N PHE A 65 9.62 0.37 -2.14
CA PHE A 65 9.13 0.64 -3.48
C PHE A 65 7.65 0.26 -3.67
N ILE A 66 7.20 -0.91 -3.22
CA ILE A 66 5.78 -1.28 -3.38
C ILE A 66 4.85 -0.48 -2.47
N ARG A 67 5.31 -0.13 -1.26
CA ARG A 67 4.53 0.61 -0.26
C ARG A 67 4.33 2.06 -0.65
N HIS A 68 5.40 2.71 -1.09
CA HIS A 68 5.37 4.14 -1.39
C HIS A 68 5.14 4.41 -2.87
N GLY A 69 5.54 3.48 -3.75
CA GLY A 69 5.47 3.64 -5.19
C GLY A 69 6.18 4.90 -5.67
N GLY A 70 5.86 5.30 -6.88
CA GLY A 70 6.17 6.65 -7.32
C GLY A 70 5.14 7.67 -6.85
N LEU A 71 5.34 8.92 -7.26
CA LEU A 71 4.49 10.05 -6.89
C LEU A 71 3.03 9.86 -7.29
N ARG A 72 2.73 9.11 -8.36
CA ARG A 72 1.35 9.03 -8.91
C ARG A 72 0.65 7.71 -8.65
N ARG A 73 1.34 6.56 -8.72
CA ARG A 73 0.71 5.23 -8.58
C ARG A 73 1.59 4.20 -7.87
N LEU A 74 0.93 3.28 -7.16
CA LEU A 74 1.60 2.12 -6.58
C LEU A 74 1.91 1.06 -7.65
N PRO A 75 3.03 0.33 -7.55
CA PRO A 75 3.44 -0.64 -8.56
C PRO A 75 2.42 -1.77 -8.77
N LEU A 76 1.73 -2.19 -7.70
CA LEU A 76 0.77 -3.29 -7.74
C LEU A 76 -0.65 -2.85 -8.14
N SER A 77 -0.89 -1.54 -8.32
CA SER A 77 -2.24 -0.97 -8.51
C SER A 77 -3.02 -1.48 -9.73
N LYS A 78 -2.35 -2.12 -10.69
CA LYS A 78 -2.99 -2.69 -11.89
C LYS A 78 -3.17 -4.21 -11.83
N ILE A 79 -2.66 -4.86 -10.79
CA ILE A 79 -2.86 -6.30 -10.60
C ILE A 79 -4.25 -6.49 -10.00
N ASN A 80 -5.01 -7.44 -10.55
CA ASN A 80 -6.32 -7.79 -9.98
C ASN A 80 -6.12 -8.41 -8.58
N ALA A 81 -6.97 -8.03 -7.62
CA ALA A 81 -6.94 -8.56 -6.26
C ALA A 81 -6.98 -10.09 -6.21
N ASP A 82 -7.74 -10.75 -7.10
CA ASP A 82 -7.80 -12.21 -7.15
C ASP A 82 -6.45 -12.86 -7.47
N VAL A 83 -5.67 -12.21 -8.34
CA VAL A 83 -4.30 -12.67 -8.67
C VAL A 83 -3.37 -12.49 -7.47
N LEU A 84 -3.50 -11.38 -6.73
CA LEU A 84 -2.72 -11.16 -5.50
C LEU A 84 -3.07 -12.20 -4.42
N ILE A 85 -4.36 -12.49 -4.23
CA ILE A 85 -4.88 -13.48 -3.29
C ILE A 85 -4.35 -14.88 -3.66
N GLU A 86 -4.46 -15.28 -4.92
CA GLU A 86 -3.99 -16.58 -5.40
C GLU A 86 -2.47 -16.72 -5.23
N TRP A 87 -1.71 -15.67 -5.57
CA TRP A 87 -0.26 -15.68 -5.37
C TRP A 87 0.12 -15.82 -3.90
N CYS A 88 -0.52 -15.07 -2.98
CA CYS A 88 -0.26 -15.18 -1.55
C CYS A 88 -0.61 -16.58 -0.99
N ARG A 89 -1.69 -17.21 -1.48
CA ARG A 89 -2.03 -18.60 -1.13
C ARG A 89 -0.95 -19.57 -1.58
N ASN A 90 -0.49 -19.44 -2.83
CA ASN A 90 0.51 -20.34 -3.41
C ASN A 90 1.88 -20.18 -2.74
N LYS A 91 2.26 -18.95 -2.36
CA LYS A 91 3.52 -18.67 -1.67
C LYS A 91 3.63 -19.38 -0.31
N SER A 92 2.50 -19.72 0.31
CA SER A 92 2.42 -20.41 1.62
C SER A 92 3.20 -19.73 2.75
N ASP A 93 3.33 -18.41 2.67
CA ASP A 93 4.04 -17.56 3.62
C ASP A 93 3.07 -16.50 4.18
N PRO A 94 2.71 -16.55 5.48
CA PRO A 94 1.83 -15.55 6.09
C PRO A 94 2.35 -14.11 5.94
N GLY A 95 3.67 -13.90 5.98
CA GLY A 95 4.29 -12.58 5.83
C GLY A 95 4.13 -11.96 4.43
N ALA A 96 3.81 -12.78 3.42
CA ALA A 96 3.50 -12.30 2.09
C ALA A 96 2.22 -11.45 2.06
N TRP A 97 1.22 -11.78 2.90
CA TRP A 97 -0.05 -11.06 2.93
C TRP A 97 0.10 -9.61 3.38
N SER A 98 0.83 -9.36 4.48
CA SER A 98 1.09 -8.00 4.96
C SER A 98 1.97 -7.21 3.99
N THR A 99 3.00 -7.86 3.43
CA THR A 99 3.87 -7.25 2.42
C THR A 99 3.08 -6.79 1.20
N ILE A 100 2.23 -7.65 0.63
CA ILE A 100 1.41 -7.30 -0.53
C ILE A 100 0.34 -6.27 -0.17
N ALA A 101 -0.28 -6.37 1.00
CA ALA A 101 -1.24 -5.38 1.50
C ALA A 101 -0.66 -3.96 1.51
N SER A 102 0.62 -3.80 1.87
CA SER A 102 1.28 -2.49 1.86
C SER A 102 1.34 -1.85 0.47
N GLY A 103 1.31 -2.65 -0.61
CA GLY A 103 1.30 -2.19 -1.99
C GLY A 103 -0.09 -2.07 -2.64
N ILE A 104 -1.16 -2.44 -1.92
CA ILE A 104 -2.54 -2.23 -2.37
C ILE A 104 -2.95 -0.81 -1.99
N GLY A 105 -3.28 0.00 -2.99
CA GLY A 105 -3.68 1.38 -2.75
C GLY A 105 -5.08 1.42 -2.16
N LEU A 106 -5.22 1.99 -0.97
CA LEU A 106 -6.55 2.17 -0.34
C LEU A 106 -7.21 3.47 -0.82
N TRP A 107 -6.40 4.53 -0.91
CA TRP A 107 -6.89 5.89 -1.13
C TRP A 107 -6.40 6.41 -2.49
N PRO A 108 -7.25 7.12 -3.25
CA PRO A 108 -6.82 7.69 -4.51
C PRO A 108 -5.74 8.75 -4.25
N LYS A 109 -4.53 8.55 -4.79
CA LYS A 109 -3.46 9.57 -4.72
C LYS A 109 -3.76 10.81 -5.58
N ASN A 110 -4.54 10.66 -6.66
CA ASN A 110 -4.97 11.71 -7.61
C ASN A 110 -6.02 11.16 -8.62
N MET A 111 -6.94 10.28 -8.18
CA MET A 111 -7.92 9.63 -9.08
C MET A 111 -9.35 10.12 -8.82
N ASN A 112 -10.22 9.93 -9.82
CA ASN A 112 -11.63 10.31 -9.74
C ASN A 112 -12.34 9.48 -8.66
N GLN A 113 -13.45 9.97 -8.11
CA GLN A 113 -14.15 9.32 -6.98
C GLN A 113 -14.54 7.86 -7.24
N GLN A 114 -14.87 7.49 -8.48
CA GLN A 114 -15.18 6.10 -8.89
C GLN A 114 -13.99 5.15 -8.78
N ASP A 115 -12.76 5.64 -8.99
CA ASP A 115 -11.56 4.80 -8.83
C ASP A 115 -11.28 4.52 -7.35
N GLY A 116 -11.64 5.44 -6.43
CA GLY A 116 -11.48 5.26 -4.99
C GLY A 116 -12.39 4.17 -4.40
N ILE A 117 -13.62 4.01 -4.93
CA ILE A 117 -14.56 2.97 -4.49
C ILE A 117 -14.01 1.58 -4.87
N ASN A 118 -13.55 1.42 -6.12
CA ASN A 118 -12.99 0.16 -6.60
C ASN A 118 -11.73 -0.28 -5.82
N LEU A 119 -10.92 0.68 -5.36
CA LEU A 119 -9.71 0.40 -4.57
C LEU A 119 -10.05 -0.18 -3.19
N TRP A 120 -11.05 0.38 -2.51
CA TRP A 120 -11.49 -0.14 -1.22
C TRP A 120 -12.10 -1.53 -1.32
N ASP A 121 -12.91 -1.80 -2.36
CA ASP A 121 -13.50 -3.13 -2.57
C ASP A 121 -12.42 -4.19 -2.82
N ALA A 122 -11.39 -3.86 -3.61
CA ALA A 122 -10.25 -4.74 -3.83
C ALA A 122 -9.46 -5.02 -2.53
N ALA A 123 -9.26 -3.99 -1.72
CA ALA A 123 -8.57 -4.10 -0.43
C ALA A 123 -9.36 -4.93 0.59
N LEU A 124 -10.67 -4.73 0.67
CA LEU A 124 -11.56 -5.50 1.54
C LEU A 124 -11.57 -6.97 1.15
N ARG A 125 -11.71 -7.28 -0.14
CA ARG A 125 -11.61 -8.65 -0.65
C ARG A 125 -10.27 -9.30 -0.30
N PHE A 126 -9.16 -8.56 -0.43
CA PHE A 126 -7.84 -9.06 -0.05
C PHE A 126 -7.76 -9.38 1.45
N LEU A 127 -8.26 -8.47 2.30
CA LEU A 127 -8.34 -8.66 3.75
C LEU A 127 -9.18 -9.89 4.13
N GLU A 128 -10.35 -10.05 3.51
CA GLU A 128 -11.24 -11.19 3.73
C GLU A 128 -10.65 -12.53 3.25
N ASN A 129 -9.66 -12.53 2.37
CA ASN A 129 -9.03 -13.78 1.95
C ASN A 129 -7.76 -14.10 2.74
N SER A 130 -7.28 -13.18 3.58
CA SER A 130 -6.07 -13.35 4.38
C SER A 130 -6.27 -14.32 5.55
N PRO A 131 -5.32 -15.23 5.82
CA PRO A 131 -5.31 -16.06 7.00
C PRO A 131 -4.99 -15.28 8.28
N GLU A 132 -4.39 -14.09 8.14
CA GLU A 132 -4.04 -13.21 9.27
C GLU A 132 -4.53 -11.77 8.99
N PRO A 133 -5.84 -11.50 9.20
CA PRO A 133 -6.41 -10.18 8.89
C PRO A 133 -5.79 -9.03 9.68
N LYS A 134 -5.27 -9.31 10.89
CA LYS A 134 -4.59 -8.33 11.72
C LYS A 134 -3.37 -7.73 11.03
N ALA A 135 -2.47 -8.56 10.50
CA ALA A 135 -1.25 -8.11 9.83
C ALA A 135 -1.55 -7.30 8.56
N VAL A 136 -2.62 -7.67 7.84
CA VAL A 136 -3.11 -6.90 6.68
C VAL A 136 -3.66 -5.54 7.10
N LEU A 137 -4.50 -5.49 8.15
CA LEU A 137 -5.04 -4.23 8.66
C LEU A 137 -3.96 -3.30 9.21
N GLU A 138 -2.93 -3.84 9.86
CA GLU A 138 -1.77 -3.06 10.29
C GLU A 138 -1.07 -2.42 9.07
N SER A 139 -0.88 -3.18 7.99
CA SER A 139 -0.31 -2.68 6.72
C SER A 139 -1.19 -1.61 6.07
N PHE A 140 -2.51 -1.76 6.15
CA PHE A 140 -3.47 -0.76 5.67
C PHE A 140 -3.44 0.52 6.52
N SER A 141 -3.26 0.38 7.84
CA SER A 141 -3.20 1.51 8.77
C SER A 141 -2.03 2.45 8.48
N GLU A 142 -0.91 1.93 7.98
CA GLU A 142 0.25 2.75 7.59
C GLU A 142 -0.09 3.76 6.48
N GLN A 143 -1.10 3.48 5.64
CA GLN A 143 -1.55 4.36 4.56
C GLN A 143 -2.52 5.46 5.03
N VAL A 144 -2.96 5.44 6.30
CA VAL A 144 -3.84 6.48 6.87
C VAL A 144 -3.14 7.82 6.86
N ARG A 145 -1.84 7.86 7.19
CA ARG A 145 -1.04 9.08 7.10
C ARG A 145 -0.58 9.30 5.65
N PRO A 146 -1.07 10.34 4.96
CA PRO A 146 -0.61 10.65 3.61
C PRO A 146 0.85 11.13 3.61
N SER A 147 1.55 10.91 2.49
CA SER A 147 2.88 11.48 2.25
C SER A 147 2.83 12.96 1.81
N SER A 148 1.67 13.43 1.35
CA SER A 148 1.42 14.82 0.95
C SER A 148 -0.04 15.16 1.24
N TRP A 149 -0.29 16.33 1.81
CA TRP A 149 -1.61 16.82 2.18
C TRP A 149 -1.66 18.34 2.09
N SER A 150 -2.87 18.87 2.09
CA SER A 150 -3.15 20.31 2.19
C SER A 150 -4.16 20.53 3.31
N GLY A 151 -3.98 21.60 4.08
CA GLY A 151 -4.79 21.86 5.28
C GLY A 151 -4.39 20.95 6.45
N SER A 152 -5.35 20.58 7.28
CA SER A 152 -5.12 19.75 8.47
C SER A 152 -4.86 18.28 8.11
N LEU A 153 -3.66 17.81 8.45
CA LEU A 153 -3.27 16.40 8.42
C LEU A 153 -4.18 15.57 9.33
N ALA A 154 -4.53 16.07 10.52
CA ALA A 154 -5.39 15.34 11.44
C ALA A 154 -6.78 15.06 10.83
N ASN A 155 -7.36 16.03 10.13
CA ASN A 155 -8.64 15.84 9.43
C ASN A 155 -8.53 14.83 8.29
N VAL A 156 -7.44 14.86 7.51
CA VAL A 156 -7.21 13.88 6.44
C VAL A 156 -7.04 12.46 7.03
N MET A 157 -6.28 12.34 8.12
CA MET A 157 -6.08 11.08 8.82
C MET A 157 -7.39 10.56 9.42
N GLN A 158 -8.20 11.42 10.04
CA GLN A 158 -9.51 11.04 10.59
C GLN A 158 -10.42 10.46 9.51
N SER A 159 -10.57 11.16 8.38
CA SER A 159 -11.41 10.67 7.28
C SER A 159 -11.00 9.28 6.77
N ARG A 160 -9.70 8.99 6.71
CA ARG A 160 -9.17 7.68 6.32
C ARG A 160 -9.33 6.63 7.42
N ALA A 161 -9.11 7.00 8.68
CA ALA A 161 -9.30 6.11 9.82
C ALA A 161 -10.77 5.70 9.98
N ASP A 162 -11.72 6.60 9.72
CA ASP A 162 -13.15 6.30 9.78
C ASP A 162 -13.56 5.18 8.80
N VAL A 163 -12.90 5.09 7.64
CA VAL A 163 -13.13 4.00 6.68
C VAL A 163 -12.70 2.65 7.28
N ILE A 164 -11.53 2.60 7.94
CA ILE A 164 -11.09 1.42 8.68
C ILE A 164 -12.01 1.15 9.87
N GLY A 165 -12.52 2.20 10.53
CA GLY A 165 -13.44 2.13 11.66
C GLY A 165 -14.74 1.39 11.32
N LYS A 166 -15.23 1.46 10.08
CA LYS A 166 -16.39 0.68 9.62
C LYS A 166 -16.19 -0.84 9.76
N LEU A 167 -14.95 -1.32 9.73
CA LEU A 167 -14.63 -2.74 9.88
C LEU A 167 -14.78 -3.24 11.32
N VAL A 168 -14.97 -2.35 12.30
CA VAL A 168 -15.29 -2.74 13.69
C VAL A 168 -16.61 -3.52 13.79
N GLU A 169 -17.52 -3.28 12.84
CA GLU A 169 -18.83 -3.94 12.74
C GLU A 169 -18.83 -5.11 11.73
N HIS A 170 -17.66 -5.51 11.23
CA HIS A 170 -17.53 -6.58 10.26
C HIS A 170 -18.05 -7.92 10.80
N GLU A 171 -18.74 -8.70 9.96
CA GLU A 171 -19.37 -9.98 10.33
C GLU A 171 -18.37 -11.01 10.87
N ARG A 172 -17.17 -11.05 10.28
CA ARG A 172 -16.07 -11.88 10.77
C ARG A 172 -15.44 -11.30 12.03
N THR A 173 -15.42 -12.10 13.08
CA THR A 173 -14.96 -11.70 14.42
C THR A 173 -13.46 -11.44 14.51
N ASP A 174 -12.66 -12.13 13.69
CA ASP A 174 -11.21 -11.92 13.57
C ASP A 174 -10.90 -10.54 12.94
N ILE A 175 -11.61 -10.17 11.87
CA ILE A 175 -11.50 -8.85 11.22
C ILE A 175 -11.99 -7.75 12.15
N SER A 176 -13.18 -7.89 12.74
CA SER A 176 -13.72 -6.86 13.63
C SER A 176 -12.88 -6.67 14.89
N GLY A 177 -12.34 -7.74 15.47
CA GLY A 177 -11.40 -7.68 16.58
C GLY A 177 -10.11 -6.95 16.23
N ALA A 178 -9.51 -7.28 15.08
CA ALA A 178 -8.31 -6.60 14.59
C ALA A 178 -8.58 -5.12 14.26
N ALA A 179 -9.72 -4.81 13.62
CA ALA A 179 -10.11 -3.45 13.28
C ALA A 179 -10.27 -2.57 14.53
N ARG A 180 -10.84 -3.09 15.63
CA ARG A 180 -10.91 -2.35 16.90
C ARG A 180 -9.54 -1.97 17.44
N ALA A 181 -8.59 -2.91 17.42
CA ALA A 181 -7.24 -2.66 17.89
C ALA A 181 -6.54 -1.59 17.03
N VAL A 182 -6.59 -1.74 15.70
CA VAL A 182 -5.98 -0.79 14.77
C VAL A 182 -6.63 0.59 14.86
N TYR A 183 -7.96 0.66 14.89
CA TYR A 183 -8.70 1.93 14.98
C TYR A 183 -8.41 2.68 16.28
N ALA A 184 -8.26 1.97 17.40
CA ALA A 184 -7.85 2.59 18.67
C ALA A 184 -6.46 3.23 18.59
N GLU A 185 -5.49 2.57 17.93
CA GLU A 185 -4.15 3.14 17.74
C GLU A 185 -4.17 4.34 16.78
N LEU A 186 -4.92 4.27 15.68
CA LEU A 186 -5.11 5.39 14.76
C LEU A 186 -5.73 6.60 15.47
N THR A 187 -6.72 6.39 16.32
CA THR A 187 -7.37 7.47 17.10
C THR A 187 -6.36 8.19 17.99
N LYS A 188 -5.46 7.46 18.67
CA LYS A 188 -4.39 8.07 19.48
C LYS A 188 -3.42 8.89 18.62
N LEU A 189 -3.07 8.39 17.43
CA LEU A 189 -2.17 9.10 16.52
C LEU A 189 -2.81 10.39 15.99
N ILE A 190 -4.08 10.34 15.62
CA ILE A 190 -4.84 11.51 15.15
C ILE A 190 -4.93 12.58 16.25
N GLU A 191 -5.20 12.18 17.49
CA GLU A 191 -5.31 13.15 18.58
C GLU A 191 -3.99 13.86 18.86
N ARG A 192 -2.87 13.13 18.81
CA ARG A 192 -1.52 13.74 18.90
C ARG A 192 -1.28 14.73 17.77
N GLU A 193 -1.75 14.42 16.57
CA GLU A 193 -1.62 15.31 15.42
C GLU A 193 -2.46 16.59 15.59
N LYS A 194 -3.69 16.50 16.08
CA LYS A 194 -4.53 17.68 16.37
C LYS A 194 -3.85 18.64 17.35
N VAL A 195 -3.32 18.10 18.46
CA VAL A 195 -2.61 18.90 19.47
C VAL A 195 -1.37 19.58 18.85
N ARG A 196 -0.65 18.89 17.97
CA ARG A 196 0.50 19.47 17.26
C ARG A 196 0.08 20.62 16.36
N GLU A 197 -0.93 20.42 15.52
CA GLU A 197 -1.42 21.43 14.58
C GLU A 197 -1.91 22.67 15.32
N GLN A 198 -2.70 22.49 16.39
CA GLN A 198 -3.19 23.61 17.20
C GLN A 198 -2.04 24.45 17.79
N ARG A 199 -1.02 23.78 18.34
CA ARG A 199 0.14 24.47 18.88
C ARG A 199 0.91 25.26 17.82
N GLU A 200 1.08 24.68 16.63
CA GLU A 200 1.75 25.36 15.51
C GLU A 200 0.98 26.58 15.00
N ASP A 201 -0.35 26.53 15.06
CA ASP A 201 -1.22 27.66 14.68
C ASP A 201 -1.12 28.78 15.73
N GLU A 202 -1.20 28.45 17.03
CA GLU A 202 -1.01 29.40 18.13
C GLU A 202 0.38 30.08 18.09
N GLU A 203 1.44 29.32 17.82
CA GLU A 203 2.82 29.85 17.68
C GLU A 203 2.97 30.77 16.45
N ARG A 204 2.19 30.55 15.38
CA ARG A 204 2.21 31.43 14.19
C ARG A 204 1.48 32.74 14.48
N GLU A 205 0.30 32.68 15.08
CA GLU A 205 -0.50 33.87 15.40
C GLU A 205 0.27 34.85 16.30
N GLN A 206 0.99 34.35 17.30
CA GLN A 206 1.83 35.16 18.20
C GLN A 206 3.04 35.85 17.53
N ARG A 207 3.42 35.44 16.32
CA ARG A 207 4.55 36.04 15.57
C ARG A 207 4.13 37.18 14.65
N PHE A 208 2.83 37.35 14.44
CA PHE A 208 2.27 38.39 13.57
C PHE A 208 1.61 39.53 14.35
N GLU A 209 1.54 39.44 15.68
CA GLU A 209 1.25 40.54 16.62
C GLU A 209 2.54 41.25 17.05
#